data_AF-A0AAN8G5L1-F1
#
_entry.id   AF-A0AAN8G5L1-F1
#
_cell.length_a   1.000
_cell.length_b   1.000
_cell.length_c   1.000
_cell.angle_alpha   90.00
_cell.angle_beta   90.00
_cell.angle_gamma   90.00
#
_symmetry.space_group_name_H-M   'P 1'
#
loop_
_entity.id
_entity.type
_entity.pdbx_description
1 polymer ?
#
loop_
_entity_poly.entity_id
_entity_poly.type
_entity_poly.pdbx_seq_one_letter_code
_entity_poly.pdbx_strand_id
1 'polypeptide(L)'
;MSFPVLTKDSIKTGSYSRATPKLIEERMSEFVTGLQRTLNHPCVYRVYFLYNELHVVDYVKTHIHVDLDKMSFHLVKNPRSHVGLFDFAYENLQGQIAIYTPADVYLGEGFELIKKDVLAANKLIYIMSRHSRQEKYCDMRRDITSTSCTDKKYFGSHDTYVFVPKGKFPKKVRDYLTVPSQDYGVENMSIWAFRTLGNFTVTNPCKVLKVYHLHCTGLRDAKRRRLNTEKDTGKAWPTDQLGIV
;
A
#
# COMPACT_ATOMS: atom_id res chain seq x y z
N MET A 1 -4.61 1.41 -6.07
CA MET A 1 -3.94 2.39 -5.19
C MET A 1 -4.99 3.15 -4.40
N SER A 2 -4.71 3.52 -3.15
CA SER A 2 -5.56 4.37 -2.30
C SER A 2 -4.90 5.74 -2.08
N PHE A 3 -5.68 6.81 -2.15
CA PHE A 3 -5.19 8.19 -2.06
C PHE A 3 -5.99 8.96 -1.00
N PRO A 4 -5.38 9.31 0.14
CA PRO A 4 -6.06 10.10 1.15
C PRO A 4 -5.90 11.59 0.81
N VAL A 5 -7.00 12.26 0.46
CA VAL A 5 -6.98 13.73 0.33
C VAL A 5 -7.10 14.35 1.70
N LEU A 6 -6.16 15.23 2.02
CA LEU A 6 -6.19 16.07 3.21
C LEU A 6 -6.80 17.42 2.84
N THR A 7 -8.13 17.52 2.82
CA THR A 7 -8.83 18.81 2.65
C THR A 7 -8.85 19.60 3.96
N LYS A 8 -9.01 20.93 3.90
CA LYS A 8 -9.24 21.78 5.09
C LYS A 8 -10.35 21.23 6.00
N ASP A 9 -11.39 20.61 5.43
CA ASP A 9 -12.49 20.02 6.19
C ASP A 9 -12.12 18.67 6.84
N SER A 10 -11.27 17.85 6.21
CA SER A 10 -10.74 16.63 6.84
C SER A 10 -9.87 16.94 8.08
N ILE A 11 -9.23 18.11 8.11
CA ILE A 11 -8.35 18.58 9.20
C ILE A 11 -9.15 19.16 10.38
N LYS A 12 -10.32 19.77 10.14
CA LYS A 12 -11.21 20.34 11.18
C LYS A 12 -11.67 19.32 12.22
N THR A 13 -11.55 18.03 11.94
CA THR A 13 -11.86 16.96 12.90
C THR A 13 -10.85 16.86 14.06
N GLY A 14 -9.76 17.65 14.08
CA GLY A 14 -8.73 17.63 15.13
C GLY A 14 -7.74 16.47 15.01
N SER A 15 -7.88 15.65 13.96
CA SER A 15 -7.08 14.43 13.74
C SER A 15 -5.65 14.72 13.26
N TYR A 16 -5.38 15.95 12.80
CA TYR A 16 -4.06 16.39 12.33
C TYR A 16 -3.62 17.64 13.08
N SER A 17 -3.43 17.54 14.40
CA SER A 17 -3.13 18.67 15.30
C SER A 17 -1.89 19.49 14.95
N ARG A 18 -0.99 18.96 14.09
CA ARG A 18 0.22 19.64 13.59
C ARG A 18 0.10 20.15 12.14
N ALA A 19 -1.06 20.01 11.49
CA ALA A 19 -1.21 20.38 10.08
C ALA A 19 -1.27 21.89 9.87
N THR A 20 -0.29 22.43 9.16
CA THR A 20 -0.34 23.78 8.57
C THR A 20 -0.71 23.67 7.08
N PRO A 21 -1.28 24.71 6.44
CA PRO A 21 -1.58 24.72 5.00
C PRO A 21 -0.40 24.23 4.14
N LYS A 22 0.81 24.71 4.47
CA LYS A 22 2.05 24.31 3.81
C LYS A 22 2.35 22.81 3.99
N LEU A 23 2.25 22.28 5.21
CA LEU A 23 2.54 20.86 5.48
C LEU A 23 1.52 19.93 4.80
N ILE A 24 0.27 20.39 4.66
CA ILE A 24 -0.77 19.68 3.92
C ILE A 24 -0.43 19.64 2.44
N GLU A 25 -0.06 20.78 1.86
CA GLU A 25 0.36 20.86 0.45
C GLU A 25 1.58 19.97 0.18
N GLU A 26 2.59 20.00 1.05
CA GLU A 26 3.75 19.10 0.98
C GLU A 26 3.32 17.63 1.04
N ARG A 27 2.40 17.28 1.94
CA ARG A 27 1.88 15.91 2.06
C ARG A 27 1.09 15.47 0.83
N MET A 28 0.31 16.37 0.25
CA MET A 28 -0.42 16.10 -1.00
C MET A 28 0.55 15.92 -2.17
N SER A 29 1.64 16.70 -2.21
CA SER A 29 2.71 16.57 -3.18
C SER A 29 3.44 15.21 -3.07
N GLU A 30 3.62 14.68 -1.86
CA GLU A 30 4.15 13.32 -1.66
C GLU A 30 3.25 12.25 -2.31
N PHE A 31 1.93 12.33 -2.12
CA PHE A 31 1.01 11.38 -2.74
C PHE A 31 1.00 11.47 -4.27
N VAL A 32 0.97 12.70 -4.81
CA VAL A 32 1.03 12.91 -6.27
C VAL A 32 2.35 12.39 -6.82
N THR A 33 3.46 12.66 -6.15
CA THR A 33 4.78 12.19 -6.58
C THR A 33 4.86 10.66 -6.55
N GLY A 34 4.39 10.00 -5.49
CA GLY A 34 4.38 8.53 -5.42
C GLY A 34 3.53 7.88 -6.51
N LEU A 35 2.33 8.41 -6.74
CA LEU A 35 1.47 7.98 -7.84
C LEU A 35 2.13 8.24 -9.21
N GLN A 36 2.77 9.40 -9.40
CA GLN A 36 3.47 9.74 -10.63
C GLN A 36 4.63 8.77 -10.92
N ARG A 37 5.41 8.40 -9.89
CA ARG A 37 6.47 7.38 -10.01
C ARG A 37 5.90 6.03 -10.39
N THR A 38 4.75 5.66 -9.83
CA THR A 38 4.06 4.40 -10.13
C THR A 38 3.59 4.34 -11.59
N LEU A 39 3.00 5.42 -12.12
CA LEU A 39 2.57 5.50 -13.52
C LEU A 39 3.75 5.38 -14.51
N ASN A 40 4.90 5.93 -14.14
CA ASN A 40 6.13 5.87 -14.93
C ASN A 40 6.88 4.54 -14.83
N HIS A 41 6.47 3.65 -13.92
CA HIS A 41 7.18 2.40 -13.72
C HIS A 41 6.94 1.43 -14.89
N PRO A 42 8.00 0.88 -15.52
CA PRO A 42 7.86 0.09 -16.76
C PRO A 42 7.06 -1.20 -16.57
N CYS A 43 7.10 -1.81 -15.39
CA CYS A 43 6.32 -3.01 -15.08
C CYS A 43 4.85 -2.72 -14.72
N VAL A 44 4.43 -1.45 -14.64
CA VAL A 44 3.04 -1.09 -14.31
C VAL A 44 2.26 -0.88 -15.60
N TYR A 45 1.36 -1.83 -15.89
CA TYR A 45 0.50 -1.77 -17.07
C TYR A 45 -0.68 -0.82 -16.89
N ARG A 46 -1.35 -0.88 -15.73
CA ARG A 46 -2.54 -0.07 -15.43
C ARG A 46 -2.63 0.21 -13.92
N VAL A 47 -3.04 1.42 -13.57
CA VAL A 47 -3.29 1.87 -12.20
C VAL A 47 -4.79 2.05 -11.99
N TYR A 48 -5.36 1.23 -11.11
CA TYR A 48 -6.73 1.39 -10.64
C TYR A 48 -6.74 2.29 -9.41
N PHE A 49 -7.35 3.46 -9.56
CA PHE A 49 -7.47 4.47 -8.52
C PHE A 49 -8.85 4.40 -7.88
N LEU A 50 -8.89 3.90 -6.64
CA LEU A 50 -10.13 3.74 -5.90
C LEU A 50 -10.38 4.98 -5.05
N TYR A 51 -11.52 5.62 -5.24
CA TYR A 51 -11.87 6.87 -4.56
C TYR A 51 -13.33 6.87 -4.09
N ASN A 52 -13.67 7.72 -3.12
CA ASN A 52 -15.04 7.96 -2.64
C ASN A 52 -15.47 9.43 -2.72
N GLU A 53 -14.55 10.35 -3.01
CA GLU A 53 -14.82 11.78 -3.05
C GLU A 53 -14.41 12.32 -4.42
N LEU A 54 -15.34 12.93 -5.16
CA LEU A 54 -15.13 13.31 -6.56
C LEU A 54 -13.99 14.33 -6.74
N HIS A 55 -13.85 15.28 -5.81
CA HIS A 55 -12.81 16.30 -5.86
C HIS A 55 -11.38 15.71 -5.78
N VAL A 56 -11.21 14.47 -5.30
CA VAL A 56 -9.92 13.76 -5.32
C VAL A 56 -9.48 13.54 -6.76
N VAL A 57 -10.42 13.15 -7.63
CA VAL A 57 -10.15 12.88 -9.04
C VAL A 57 -9.73 14.15 -9.74
N ASP A 58 -10.44 15.26 -9.49
CA ASP A 58 -10.10 16.56 -10.06
C ASP A 58 -8.71 17.01 -9.62
N TYR A 59 -8.40 16.88 -8.33
CA TYR A 59 -7.07 17.17 -7.80
C TYR A 59 -5.99 16.36 -8.53
N VAL A 60 -6.12 15.04 -8.58
CA VAL A 60 -5.16 14.15 -9.26
C VAL A 60 -5.00 14.54 -10.73
N LYS A 61 -6.10 14.72 -11.47
CA LYS A 61 -6.05 15.07 -12.90
C LYS A 61 -5.36 16.41 -13.16
N THR A 62 -5.40 17.33 -12.20
CA THR A 62 -4.77 18.65 -12.33
C THR A 62 -3.27 18.61 -12.03
N HIS A 63 -2.80 17.63 -11.25
CA HIS A 63 -1.41 17.57 -10.76
C HIS A 63 -0.59 16.41 -11.35
N ILE A 64 -1.22 15.47 -12.08
CA ILE A 64 -0.54 14.41 -12.82
C ILE A 64 -0.51 14.77 -14.30
N HIS A 65 0.69 14.78 -14.85
CA HIS A 65 0.93 15.32 -16.19
C HIS A 65 1.36 14.28 -17.22
N VAL A 66 1.47 13.00 -16.85
CA VAL A 66 1.89 11.94 -17.80
C VAL A 66 1.08 10.65 -17.64
N ASP A 67 0.94 9.94 -18.74
CA ASP A 67 0.36 8.58 -18.86
C ASP A 67 -0.99 8.39 -18.14
N LEU A 68 -1.86 9.39 -18.19
CA LEU A 68 -3.22 9.28 -17.65
C LEU A 68 -4.02 8.14 -18.29
N ASP A 69 -3.65 7.69 -19.50
CA ASP A 69 -4.25 6.53 -20.17
C ASP A 69 -3.99 5.20 -19.44
N LYS A 70 -2.92 5.12 -18.63
CA LYS A 70 -2.68 3.99 -17.73
C LYS A 70 -3.58 4.02 -16.50
N MET A 71 -4.32 5.11 -16.27
CA MET A 71 -5.09 5.32 -15.05
C MET A 71 -6.58 5.05 -15.28
N SER A 72 -7.20 4.32 -14.35
CA SER A 72 -8.65 4.08 -14.34
C SER A 72 -9.22 4.47 -12.99
N PHE A 73 -10.22 5.33 -12.99
CA PHE A 73 -10.85 5.87 -11.79
C PHE A 73 -12.09 5.06 -11.44
N HIS A 74 -12.16 4.53 -10.21
CA HIS A 74 -13.28 3.73 -9.74
C HIS A 74 -13.84 4.29 -8.44
N LEU A 75 -15.09 4.75 -8.50
CA LEU A 75 -15.83 5.18 -7.32
C LEU A 75 -16.21 3.96 -6.48
N VAL A 76 -15.79 3.93 -5.22
CA VAL A 76 -16.09 2.87 -4.26
C VAL A 76 -16.68 3.47 -3.00
N LYS A 77 -17.62 2.75 -2.36
CA LYS A 77 -18.31 3.24 -1.16
C LYS A 77 -17.37 3.43 0.04
N ASN A 78 -16.35 2.59 0.16
CA ASN A 78 -15.41 2.65 1.27
C ASN A 78 -13.97 2.29 0.83
N PRO A 79 -13.23 3.21 0.19
CA PRO A 79 -11.85 2.99 -0.23
C PRO A 79 -10.90 2.87 0.97
N ARG A 80 -11.37 3.27 2.16
CA ARG A 80 -10.65 3.16 3.42
C ARG A 80 -10.88 1.83 4.10
N SER A 81 -11.71 0.93 3.56
CA SER A 81 -11.79 -0.44 4.07
C SER A 81 -10.60 -1.23 3.55
N HIS A 82 -9.87 -1.90 4.45
CA HIS A 82 -8.74 -2.72 4.07
C HIS A 82 -9.15 -3.86 3.12
N VAL A 83 -10.33 -4.42 3.37
CA VAL A 83 -10.89 -5.50 2.56
C VAL A 83 -11.31 -5.06 1.16
N GLY A 84 -11.79 -3.81 1.01
CA GLY A 84 -12.37 -3.32 -0.25
C GLY A 84 -11.39 -3.35 -1.42
N LEU A 85 -10.09 -3.24 -1.14
CA LEU A 85 -9.03 -3.32 -2.14
C LEU A 85 -8.84 -4.75 -2.66
N PHE A 86 -8.91 -5.74 -1.76
CA PHE A 86 -8.87 -7.14 -2.15
C PHE A 86 -10.15 -7.54 -2.88
N ASP A 87 -11.31 -7.08 -2.42
CA ASP A 87 -12.58 -7.30 -3.11
C ASP A 87 -12.52 -6.80 -4.55
N PHE A 88 -12.07 -5.56 -4.77
CA PHE A 88 -11.87 -5.02 -6.11
C PHE A 88 -10.94 -5.90 -6.96
N ALA A 89 -9.79 -6.31 -6.41
CA ALA A 89 -8.83 -7.14 -7.14
C ALA A 89 -9.40 -8.52 -7.51
N TYR A 90 -10.12 -9.17 -6.59
CA TYR A 90 -10.77 -10.45 -6.84
C TYR A 90 -12.01 -10.32 -7.75
N GLU A 91 -12.60 -9.16 -7.90
CA GLU A 91 -13.71 -8.95 -8.85
C GLU A 91 -13.21 -8.61 -10.25
N ASN A 92 -12.09 -7.88 -10.38
CA ASN A 92 -11.71 -7.23 -11.63
C ASN A 92 -10.38 -7.71 -12.22
N LEU A 93 -9.49 -8.33 -11.42
CA LEU A 93 -8.10 -8.61 -11.83
C LEU A 93 -7.76 -10.10 -11.85
N GLN A 94 -8.77 -10.95 -12.02
CA GLN A 94 -8.63 -12.41 -12.01
C GLN A 94 -7.49 -12.90 -12.92
N GLY A 95 -6.59 -13.71 -12.34
CA GLY A 95 -5.47 -14.33 -13.07
C GLY A 95 -4.37 -13.37 -13.51
N GLN A 96 -4.40 -12.10 -13.09
CA GLN A 96 -3.36 -11.10 -13.33
C GLN A 96 -2.52 -10.88 -12.08
N ILE A 97 -1.29 -10.37 -12.22
CA ILE A 97 -0.54 -9.90 -11.05
C ILE A 97 -1.20 -8.59 -10.60
N ALA A 98 -1.71 -8.59 -9.37
CA ALA A 98 -2.29 -7.42 -8.72
C ALA A 98 -1.28 -6.87 -7.69
N ILE A 99 -1.11 -5.56 -7.69
CA ILE A 99 -0.31 -4.83 -6.71
C ILE A 99 -1.21 -3.84 -5.99
N TYR A 100 -1.32 -3.99 -4.67
CA TYR A 100 -1.91 -2.95 -3.81
C TYR A 100 -0.78 -2.18 -3.13
N THR A 101 -0.80 -0.86 -3.30
CA THR A 101 0.11 0.07 -2.66
C THR A 101 -0.60 1.40 -2.36
N PRO A 102 -0.33 2.07 -1.22
CA PRO A 102 -0.74 3.44 -0.93
C PRO A 102 -0.15 4.45 -1.93
N ALA A 103 -0.78 5.61 -2.11
CA ALA A 103 -0.34 6.61 -3.08
C ALA A 103 1.03 7.25 -2.79
N ASP A 104 1.47 7.26 -1.54
CA ASP A 104 2.80 7.71 -1.14
C ASP A 104 3.85 6.59 -1.19
N VAL A 105 3.51 5.42 -1.74
CA VAL A 105 4.44 4.31 -1.91
C VAL A 105 4.54 4.00 -3.40
N TYR A 106 5.76 3.80 -3.88
CA TYR A 106 6.01 3.50 -5.30
C TYR A 106 7.01 2.37 -5.46
N LEU A 107 6.93 1.73 -6.63
CA LEU A 107 7.75 0.58 -6.99
C LEU A 107 9.15 1.02 -7.43
N GLY A 108 10.15 0.29 -6.97
CA GLY A 108 11.55 0.38 -7.39
C GLY A 108 11.95 -0.85 -8.19
N GLU A 109 13.22 -1.24 -8.09
CA GLU A 109 13.77 -2.34 -8.89
C GLU A 109 13.28 -3.73 -8.43
N GLY A 110 13.40 -4.72 -9.32
CA GLY A 110 13.20 -6.14 -9.04
C GLY A 110 11.81 -6.67 -9.45
N PHE A 111 10.85 -5.80 -9.75
CA PHE A 111 9.49 -6.20 -10.11
C PHE A 111 9.41 -6.97 -11.44
N GLU A 112 10.38 -6.80 -12.32
CA GLU A 112 10.57 -7.59 -13.54
C GLU A 112 10.88 -9.08 -13.28
N LEU A 113 11.33 -9.43 -12.07
CA LEU A 113 11.67 -10.80 -11.68
C LEU A 113 10.45 -11.61 -11.21
N ILE A 114 9.29 -10.97 -11.06
CA ILE A 114 8.08 -11.62 -10.53
C ILE A 114 7.54 -12.61 -11.56
N LYS A 115 7.42 -13.88 -11.15
CA LYS A 115 6.82 -14.94 -11.95
C LYS A 115 5.38 -15.17 -11.50
N LYS A 116 4.43 -14.82 -12.38
CA LYS A 116 2.99 -15.00 -12.14
C LYS A 116 2.63 -16.43 -11.72
N ASP A 117 3.22 -17.43 -12.39
CA ASP A 117 2.90 -18.84 -12.14
C ASP A 117 3.37 -19.30 -10.76
N VAL A 118 4.51 -18.76 -10.28
CA VAL A 118 4.98 -19.00 -8.91
C VAL A 118 3.99 -18.41 -7.91
N LEU A 119 3.53 -17.17 -8.12
CA LEU A 119 2.53 -16.54 -7.24
C LEU A 119 1.22 -17.35 -7.19
N ALA A 120 0.71 -17.72 -8.37
CA ALA A 120 -0.58 -18.36 -8.52
C ALA A 120 -0.60 -19.82 -8.02
N ALA A 121 0.42 -20.62 -8.36
CA ALA A 121 0.47 -22.04 -7.97
C ALA A 121 0.59 -22.23 -6.46
N ASN A 122 1.24 -21.28 -5.78
CA ASN A 122 1.60 -21.38 -4.37
C ASN A 122 0.67 -20.61 -3.43
N LYS A 123 -0.39 -19.99 -3.96
CA LYS A 123 -1.24 -19.02 -3.22
C LYS A 123 -0.36 -18.04 -2.44
N LEU A 124 0.64 -17.50 -3.12
CA LEU A 124 1.69 -16.68 -2.53
C LEU A 124 1.30 -15.21 -2.59
N ILE A 125 1.47 -14.53 -1.46
CA ILE A 125 1.31 -13.09 -1.32
C ILE A 125 2.66 -12.54 -0.87
N TYR A 126 3.25 -11.66 -1.67
CA TYR A 126 4.35 -10.84 -1.21
C TYR A 126 3.79 -9.66 -0.43
N ILE A 127 4.27 -9.44 0.78
CA ILE A 127 3.95 -8.28 1.59
C ILE A 127 5.24 -7.53 1.93
N MET A 128 5.35 -6.31 1.43
CA MET A 128 6.65 -5.66 1.25
C MET A 128 6.91 -4.65 2.35
N SER A 129 8.04 -4.83 3.03
CA SER A 129 8.66 -3.78 3.81
C SER A 129 9.29 -2.71 2.90
N ARG A 130 9.21 -1.45 3.34
CA ARG A 130 9.74 -0.29 2.63
C ARG A 130 11.25 -0.15 2.75
N HIS A 131 11.81 0.45 1.70
CA HIS A 131 13.12 1.06 1.65
C HIS A 131 12.99 2.58 1.73
N SER A 132 14.10 3.22 2.07
CA SER A 132 14.26 4.67 1.97
C SER A 132 15.40 5.04 1.05
N ARG A 133 15.30 6.21 0.42
CA ARG A 133 16.32 6.78 -0.46
C ARG A 133 16.30 8.30 -0.42
N GLN A 134 17.31 8.91 -1.00
CA GLN A 134 17.31 10.35 -1.28
C GLN A 134 16.37 10.63 -2.47
N GLU A 135 15.42 11.53 -2.27
CA GLU A 135 14.63 12.19 -3.32
C GLU A 135 15.12 13.62 -3.55
N LYS A 136 14.72 14.22 -4.67
CA LYS A 136 15.15 15.58 -5.06
C LYS A 136 14.90 16.63 -3.97
N TYR A 137 13.74 16.56 -3.31
CA TYR A 137 13.30 17.53 -2.31
C TYR A 137 13.07 16.90 -0.93
N CYS A 138 13.44 15.63 -0.76
CA CYS A 138 13.23 14.90 0.48
C CYS A 138 14.31 13.86 0.71
N ASP A 139 14.87 13.82 1.92
CA ASP A 139 15.75 12.72 2.33
C ASP A 139 14.99 11.74 3.22
N MET A 140 14.36 10.72 2.61
CA MET A 140 13.55 9.75 3.34
C MET A 140 14.39 8.97 4.36
N ARG A 141 15.71 8.87 4.16
CA ARG A 141 16.63 8.09 5.02
C ARG A 141 16.76 8.66 6.43
N ARG A 142 16.38 9.92 6.63
CA ARG A 142 16.44 10.61 7.93
C ARG A 142 15.37 10.12 8.91
N ASP A 143 14.25 9.62 8.41
CA ASP A 143 13.23 9.01 9.27
C ASP A 143 13.68 7.59 9.63
N ILE A 144 13.84 7.31 10.92
CA ILE A 144 14.25 6.01 11.44
C ILE A 144 13.28 4.88 11.06
N THR A 145 12.02 5.21 10.79
CA THR A 145 10.95 4.29 10.39
C THR A 145 10.83 4.09 8.88
N SER A 146 11.63 4.82 8.10
CA SER A 146 11.57 4.84 6.63
C SER A 146 12.11 3.59 5.94
N THR A 147 13.01 2.84 6.59
CA THR A 147 13.51 1.57 6.09
C THR A 147 13.22 0.46 7.09
N SER A 148 12.36 -0.48 6.69
CA SER A 148 12.01 -1.66 7.49
C SER A 148 12.49 -2.95 6.81
N CYS A 149 13.03 -2.88 5.59
CA CYS A 149 13.60 -4.02 4.87
C CYS A 149 15.03 -4.37 5.32
N THR A 150 15.24 -4.57 6.63
CA THR A 150 16.50 -5.11 7.16
C THR A 150 16.21 -5.87 8.44
N ASP A 151 16.98 -6.91 8.74
CA ASP A 151 16.72 -7.73 9.94
C ASP A 151 16.88 -6.90 11.24
N LYS A 152 17.77 -5.90 11.23
CA LYS A 152 18.04 -5.01 12.38
C LYS A 152 17.00 -3.90 12.60
N LYS A 153 16.33 -3.45 11.53
CA LYS A 153 15.33 -2.36 11.60
C LYS A 153 13.92 -2.84 11.30
N TYR A 154 13.68 -4.14 11.19
CA TYR A 154 12.36 -4.66 10.92
C TYR A 154 11.48 -4.57 12.17
N PHE A 155 10.40 -3.78 12.08
CA PHE A 155 9.42 -3.59 13.16
C PHE A 155 8.00 -4.06 12.78
N GLY A 156 7.87 -4.88 11.73
CA GLY A 156 6.57 -5.39 11.29
C GLY A 156 5.69 -4.32 10.66
N SER A 157 6.26 -3.53 9.75
CA SER A 157 5.51 -2.62 8.89
C SER A 157 5.76 -2.96 7.43
N HIS A 158 4.66 -3.04 6.71
CA HIS A 158 4.60 -3.41 5.31
C HIS A 158 3.62 -2.47 4.62
N ASP A 159 3.90 -2.10 3.39
CA ASP A 159 3.11 -1.09 2.70
C ASP A 159 2.51 -1.58 1.39
N THR A 160 3.10 -2.62 0.77
CA THR A 160 2.69 -3.10 -0.56
C THR A 160 2.39 -4.58 -0.54
N TYR A 161 1.35 -5.00 -1.25
CA TYR A 161 0.95 -6.39 -1.43
C TYR A 161 1.05 -6.74 -2.92
N VAL A 162 1.64 -7.89 -3.25
CA VAL A 162 1.68 -8.44 -4.60
C VAL A 162 1.14 -9.86 -4.59
N PHE A 163 0.15 -10.13 -5.43
CA PHE A 163 -0.53 -11.43 -5.45
C PHE A 163 -1.24 -11.64 -6.80
N VAL A 164 -1.75 -12.86 -7.02
CA VAL A 164 -2.61 -13.19 -8.16
C VAL A 164 -3.99 -13.58 -7.63
N PRO A 165 -5.04 -12.75 -7.78
CA PRO A 165 -6.38 -13.13 -7.37
C PRO A 165 -6.90 -14.24 -8.28
N LYS A 166 -7.44 -15.30 -7.66
CA LYS A 166 -8.01 -16.45 -8.36
C LYS A 166 -9.24 -16.95 -7.60
N GLY A 167 -10.36 -17.07 -8.30
CA GLY A 167 -11.63 -17.49 -7.71
C GLY A 167 -12.21 -16.43 -6.78
N LYS A 168 -12.91 -16.87 -5.72
CA LYS A 168 -13.54 -15.97 -4.75
C LYS A 168 -12.57 -15.59 -3.64
N PHE A 169 -12.60 -14.33 -3.20
CA PHE A 169 -11.84 -13.91 -2.04
C PHE A 169 -12.32 -14.66 -0.79
N PRO A 170 -11.43 -15.32 0.00
CA PRO A 170 -11.86 -16.18 1.10
C PRO A 170 -12.71 -15.42 2.14
N LYS A 171 -13.93 -15.90 2.37
CA LYS A 171 -14.92 -15.23 3.23
C LYS A 171 -14.38 -14.96 4.64
N LYS A 172 -13.71 -15.95 5.27
CA LYS A 172 -13.15 -15.78 6.62
C LYS A 172 -12.11 -14.66 6.70
N VAL A 173 -11.25 -14.54 5.67
CA VAL A 173 -10.28 -13.44 5.58
C VAL A 173 -11.01 -12.11 5.38
N ARG A 174 -12.00 -12.09 4.48
CA ARG A 174 -12.81 -10.90 4.18
C ARG A 174 -13.49 -10.36 5.45
N ASP A 175 -14.23 -11.22 6.15
CA ASP A 175 -14.96 -10.84 7.37
C ASP A 175 -14.00 -10.28 8.42
N TYR A 176 -12.83 -10.91 8.61
CA TYR A 176 -11.82 -10.50 9.58
C TYR A 176 -11.14 -9.16 9.25
N LEU A 177 -10.86 -8.91 7.96
CA LEU A 177 -10.19 -7.69 7.50
C LEU A 177 -11.15 -6.54 7.17
N THR A 178 -12.41 -6.62 7.60
CA THR A 178 -13.37 -5.52 7.49
C THR A 178 -13.09 -4.45 8.55
N VAL A 179 -11.92 -3.82 8.43
CA VAL A 179 -11.39 -2.77 9.31
C VAL A 179 -10.88 -1.59 8.49
N PRO A 180 -10.71 -0.39 9.09
CA PRO A 180 -10.16 0.76 8.38
C PRO A 180 -8.66 0.58 8.06
N SER A 181 -8.26 0.78 6.81
CA SER A 181 -6.89 0.65 6.30
C SER A 181 -5.88 1.60 6.96
N GLN A 182 -6.34 2.73 7.52
CA GLN A 182 -5.46 3.74 8.10
C GLN A 182 -5.03 3.43 9.55
N ASP A 183 -5.70 2.48 10.21
CA ASP A 183 -5.39 2.10 11.58
C ASP A 183 -4.08 1.29 11.64
N TYR A 184 -3.31 1.44 12.73
CA TYR A 184 -2.02 0.78 12.89
C TYR A 184 -2.17 -0.72 13.11
N GLY A 185 -1.32 -1.50 12.43
CA GLY A 185 -1.22 -2.94 12.64
C GLY A 185 -2.17 -3.78 11.80
N VAL A 186 -2.98 -3.13 10.94
CA VAL A 186 -3.82 -3.81 9.93
C VAL A 186 -2.98 -4.73 9.05
N GLU A 187 -1.74 -4.38 8.75
CA GLU A 187 -0.88 -5.18 7.88
C GLU A 187 -0.42 -6.47 8.59
N ASN A 188 -0.13 -6.38 9.89
CA ASN A 188 0.19 -7.55 10.71
C ASN A 188 -1.03 -8.46 10.90
N MET A 189 -2.23 -7.88 11.10
CA MET A 189 -3.49 -8.64 11.11
C MET A 189 -3.73 -9.33 9.76
N SER A 190 -3.41 -8.66 8.65
CA SER A 190 -3.55 -9.22 7.30
C SER A 190 -2.64 -10.42 7.09
N ILE A 191 -1.38 -10.33 7.51
CA ILE A 191 -0.45 -11.47 7.45
C ILE A 191 -1.02 -12.67 8.20
N TRP A 192 -1.50 -12.45 9.43
CA TRP A 192 -2.11 -13.50 10.24
C TRP A 192 -3.35 -14.08 9.55
N ALA A 193 -4.28 -13.23 9.08
CA ALA A 193 -5.52 -13.67 8.45
C ALA A 193 -5.26 -14.44 7.16
N PHE A 194 -4.34 -13.98 6.31
CA PHE A 194 -3.98 -14.67 5.08
C PHE A 194 -3.40 -16.06 5.36
N ARG A 195 -2.50 -16.19 6.34
CA ARG A 195 -1.92 -17.49 6.71
C ARG A 195 -2.95 -18.41 7.36
N THR A 196 -3.61 -17.94 8.42
CA THR A 196 -4.43 -18.77 9.31
C THR A 196 -5.83 -19.02 8.75
N LEU A 197 -6.46 -18.01 8.14
CA LEU A 197 -7.84 -18.10 7.67
C LEU A 197 -7.96 -18.34 6.16
N GLY A 198 -6.97 -17.88 5.38
CA GLY A 198 -6.97 -17.96 3.92
C GLY A 198 -6.12 -19.09 3.33
N ASN A 199 -5.28 -19.74 4.15
CA ASN A 199 -4.29 -20.71 3.71
C ASN A 199 -3.45 -20.18 2.53
N PHE A 200 -2.94 -18.96 2.69
CA PHE A 200 -1.97 -18.35 1.78
C PHE A 200 -0.57 -18.46 2.36
N THR A 201 0.41 -18.62 1.47
CA THR A 201 1.80 -18.40 1.82
C THR A 201 2.08 -16.90 1.78
N VAL A 202 2.67 -16.35 2.84
CA VAL A 202 2.97 -14.90 2.92
C VAL A 202 4.46 -14.71 3.18
N THR A 203 5.16 -14.04 2.27
CA THR A 203 6.60 -13.74 2.37
C THR A 203 6.86 -12.25 2.16
N ASN A 204 8.03 -11.77 2.56
CA ASN A 204 8.45 -10.38 2.41
C ASN A 204 9.77 -10.32 1.63
N PRO A 205 9.74 -10.47 0.29
CA PRO A 205 10.94 -10.50 -0.55
C PRO A 205 11.55 -9.11 -0.77
N CYS A 206 11.49 -8.23 0.22
CA CYS A 206 11.91 -6.84 0.07
C CYS A 206 13.40 -6.65 -0.21
N LYS A 207 14.24 -7.67 0.05
CA LYS A 207 15.66 -7.62 -0.31
C LYS A 207 15.85 -7.69 -1.84
N VAL A 208 14.84 -8.18 -2.58
CA VAL A 208 14.80 -8.24 -4.05
C VAL A 208 13.85 -7.21 -4.64
N LEU A 209 12.59 -7.18 -4.20
CA LEU A 209 11.59 -6.24 -4.73
C LEU A 209 11.59 -4.97 -3.88
N LYS A 210 12.03 -3.84 -4.44
CA LYS A 210 12.12 -2.61 -3.66
C LYS A 210 10.86 -1.79 -3.79
N VAL A 211 10.28 -1.38 -2.67
CA VAL A 211 9.27 -0.32 -2.61
C VAL A 211 9.79 0.82 -1.76
N TYR A 212 9.42 2.05 -2.11
CA TYR A 212 9.87 3.24 -1.41
C TYR A 212 8.69 4.01 -0.87
N HIS A 213 8.77 4.44 0.38
CA HIS A 213 7.70 5.17 1.06
C HIS A 213 8.03 6.66 1.18
N LEU A 214 7.39 7.46 0.35
CA LEU A 214 7.53 8.91 0.29
C LEU A 214 6.74 9.59 1.41
N HIS A 215 7.34 9.64 2.60
CA HIS A 215 6.72 10.21 3.80
C HIS A 215 7.68 11.09 4.59
N CYS A 216 7.95 12.28 4.08
CA CYS A 216 8.96 13.22 4.57
C CYS A 216 8.39 14.22 5.57
N THR A 217 7.15 14.63 5.34
CA THR A 217 6.39 15.52 6.23
C THR A 217 6.15 14.93 7.62
N GLY A 218 6.15 13.59 7.73
CA GLY A 218 5.77 12.88 8.96
C GLY A 218 4.32 13.14 9.38
N LEU A 219 3.50 13.73 8.50
CA LEU A 219 2.12 14.12 8.81
C LEU A 219 1.24 12.87 8.88
N ARG A 220 0.87 12.49 10.10
CA ARG A 220 0.04 11.33 10.39
C ARG A 220 -1.25 11.76 11.07
N ASP A 221 -2.30 10.96 10.84
CA ASP A 221 -3.54 11.07 11.59
C ASP A 221 -3.29 10.61 13.04
N ALA A 222 -3.51 11.50 14.01
CA ALA A 222 -3.33 11.27 15.43
C ALA A 222 -4.41 10.37 16.05
N LYS A 223 -5.55 10.17 15.37
CA LYS A 223 -6.65 9.32 15.83
C LYS A 223 -6.55 7.87 15.37
N ARG A 224 -5.47 7.49 14.69
CA ARG A 224 -5.24 6.10 14.28
C ARG A 224 -5.25 5.19 15.48
N ARG A 225 -6.13 4.18 15.45
CA ARG A 225 -6.19 3.16 16.49
C ARG A 225 -5.14 2.10 16.21
N ARG A 226 -4.64 1.44 17.25
CA ARG A 226 -3.84 0.23 17.13
C ARG A 226 -4.79 -0.96 17.16
N LEU A 227 -4.88 -1.74 16.09
CA LEU A 227 -5.83 -2.87 16.02
C LEU A 227 -5.20 -4.21 16.44
N ASN A 228 -3.90 -4.40 16.20
CA ASN A 228 -3.19 -5.63 16.55
C ASN A 228 -2.78 -5.69 18.04
N THR A 229 -3.69 -5.29 18.94
CA THR A 229 -3.50 -5.41 20.41
C THR A 229 -3.80 -6.82 20.92
N GLU A 230 -4.36 -7.69 20.08
CA GLU A 230 -4.67 -9.09 20.38
C GLU A 230 -3.56 -10.06 19.91
N LYS A 231 -3.74 -11.37 20.14
CA LYS A 231 -2.78 -12.43 19.74
C LYS A 231 -2.66 -12.63 18.23
N ASP A 232 -3.57 -12.07 17.44
CA ASP A 232 -3.67 -12.28 16.00
C ASP A 232 -2.74 -11.33 15.21
N THR A 233 -1.45 -11.49 15.43
CA THR A 233 -0.40 -10.69 14.81
C THR A 233 0.52 -11.56 13.96
N GLY A 234 0.71 -11.17 12.70
CA GLY A 234 1.62 -11.83 11.77
C GLY A 234 2.87 -11.00 11.53
N LYS A 235 4.02 -11.67 11.41
CA LYS A 235 5.27 -11.06 10.90
C LYS A 235 5.70 -11.77 9.62
N ALA A 236 6.15 -11.01 8.63
CA ALA A 236 6.84 -11.52 7.45
C ALA A 236 8.23 -10.87 7.39
N TRP A 237 9.24 -11.61 7.85
CA TRP A 237 10.62 -11.13 7.92
C TRP A 237 11.20 -10.90 6.51
N PRO A 238 12.03 -9.85 6.33
CA PRO A 238 12.73 -9.60 5.08
C PRO A 238 13.52 -10.80 4.55
N THR A 239 13.22 -11.22 3.33
CA THR A 239 13.93 -12.29 2.60
C THR A 239 14.39 -11.83 1.23
N ASP A 240 15.39 -12.52 0.69
CA ASP A 240 15.87 -12.40 -0.69
C ASP A 240 15.26 -13.45 -1.63
N GLN A 241 14.27 -14.22 -1.16
CA GLN A 241 13.63 -15.27 -1.92
C GLN A 241 12.25 -14.85 -2.44
N LEU A 242 12.06 -15.01 -3.76
CA LEU A 242 10.76 -14.83 -4.42
C LEU A 242 9.92 -16.13 -4.40
N GLY A 243 10.47 -17.26 -3.97
CA GLY A 243 9.78 -18.56 -3.94
C GLY A 243 9.36 -19.02 -2.54
N ILE A 244 8.82 -20.24 -2.46
CA ILE A 244 8.73 -21.00 -1.21
C ILE A 244 10.13 -21.58 -0.91
N VAL A 245 10.52 -21.57 0.38
CA VAL A 245 11.61 -22.41 0.92
C VAL A 245 11.03 -23.74 1.38
#